data_AF-A0A529LE56-F1
#
_entry.id   AF-A0A529LE56-F1
#
_cell.length_a   1.000
_cell.length_b   1.000
_cell.length_c   1.000
_cell.angle_alpha   90.00
_cell.angle_beta   90.00
_cell.angle_gamma   90.00
#
_symmetry.space_group_name_H-M   'P 1'
#
loop_
_entity.id
_entity.type
_entity.pdbx_description
1 polymer ?
#
loop_
_entity_poly.entity_id
_entity_poly.type
_entity_poly.pdbx_seq_one_letter_code
_entity_poly.pdbx_strand_id
1 'polypeptide(L)'
;VWVEDTKAFPLLINARSEGVLQKASFKTAMRHRRALVPASGFYEWQQSGSAKGQPYWIRPRRGGVVAFAGLIETYSEPGGSEMDTGAIITTEASAGIAHIHDRM
;
A
#
# COMPACT_ATOMS: atom_id res chain seq x y z
N VAL A 1 -7.91 -1.84 20.50
CA VAL A 1 -9.20 -1.15 20.64
C VAL A 1 -9.94 -1.38 19.34
N TRP A 2 -11.12 -1.97 19.40
CA TRP A 2 -11.97 -2.21 18.23
C TRP A 2 -12.41 -0.87 17.64
N VAL A 3 -12.44 -0.75 16.33
CA VAL A 3 -12.79 0.51 15.67
C VAL A 3 -14.28 0.48 15.34
N GLU A 4 -15.07 1.30 16.04
CA GLU A 4 -16.52 1.38 15.86
C GLU A 4 -16.93 2.11 14.56
N ASP A 5 -16.07 3.01 14.04
CA ASP A 5 -16.30 3.72 12.78
C ASP A 5 -15.12 3.52 11.81
N THR A 6 -15.33 2.66 10.81
CA THR A 6 -14.35 2.35 9.77
C THR A 6 -14.07 3.53 8.82
N LYS A 7 -14.92 4.56 8.79
CA LYS A 7 -14.70 5.79 7.99
C LYS A 7 -13.89 6.85 8.73
N ALA A 8 -13.85 6.79 10.06
CA ALA A 8 -13.09 7.73 10.89
C ALA A 8 -11.58 7.40 10.94
N PHE A 9 -11.18 6.21 10.49
CA PHE A 9 -9.78 5.80 10.48
C PHE A 9 -9.15 6.04 9.10
N PRO A 10 -7.95 6.62 9.01
CA PRO A 10 -7.23 6.70 7.75
C PRO A 10 -7.02 5.28 7.21
N LEU A 11 -7.50 5.04 5.98
CA LEU A 11 -7.34 3.76 5.32
C LEU A 11 -5.84 3.41 5.21
N LEU A 12 -5.45 2.32 5.87
CA LEU A 12 -4.09 1.81 5.85
C LEU A 12 -3.85 1.01 4.57
N ILE A 13 -3.92 1.68 3.43
CA ILE A 13 -3.71 1.06 2.11
C ILE A 13 -2.24 0.73 1.82
N ASN A 14 -1.31 1.33 2.58
CA ASN A 14 0.14 1.13 2.43
C ASN A 14 0.78 0.71 3.74
N ALA A 15 1.60 -0.33 3.68
CA ALA A 15 2.38 -0.86 4.79
C ALA A 15 3.88 -0.69 4.50
N ARG A 16 4.56 0.21 5.22
CA ARG A 16 6.02 0.37 5.08
C ARG A 16 6.73 -0.94 5.43
N SER A 17 7.60 -1.42 4.54
CA SER A 17 8.39 -2.65 4.73
C SER A 17 9.23 -2.57 6.01
N GLU A 18 9.71 -1.39 6.35
CA GLU A 18 10.39 -1.10 7.60
C GLU A 18 9.40 -1.19 8.77
N GLY A 19 9.63 -2.16 9.65
CA GLY A 19 8.80 -2.32 10.84
C GLY A 19 7.50 -3.10 10.61
N VAL A 20 7.23 -3.59 9.39
CA VAL A 20 5.96 -4.28 9.06
C VAL A 20 5.74 -5.53 9.91
N LEU A 21 6.81 -6.20 10.31
CA LEU A 21 6.77 -7.42 11.13
C LEU A 21 6.43 -7.14 12.60
N GLN A 22 6.61 -5.90 13.06
CA GLN A 22 6.44 -5.47 14.44
C GLN A 22 5.11 -4.75 14.66
N LYS A 23 4.57 -4.09 13.63
CA LYS A 23 3.30 -3.35 13.73
C LYS A 23 2.11 -4.28 13.96
N ALA A 24 1.33 -4.00 14.99
CA ALA A 24 0.16 -4.81 15.36
C ALA A 24 -0.85 -4.97 14.20
N SER A 25 -1.04 -3.92 13.38
CA SER A 25 -1.94 -3.93 12.23
C SER A 25 -1.51 -4.88 11.11
N PHE A 26 -0.24 -5.27 11.02
CA PHE A 26 0.31 -6.02 9.88
C PHE A 26 1.01 -7.32 10.26
N LYS A 27 1.48 -7.48 11.50
CA LYS A 27 2.32 -8.62 11.92
C LYS A 27 1.66 -9.99 11.70
N THR A 28 0.34 -10.09 11.85
CA THR A 28 -0.41 -11.35 11.65
C THR A 28 -0.55 -11.63 10.15
N ALA A 29 -1.01 -10.66 9.37
CA ALA A 29 -1.12 -10.76 7.92
C ALA A 29 0.25 -11.05 7.25
N MET A 30 1.34 -10.44 7.73
CA MET A 30 2.70 -10.73 7.25
C MET A 30 3.10 -12.20 7.41
N ARG A 31 2.59 -12.89 8.43
CA ARG A 31 2.90 -14.30 8.71
C ARG A 31 2.01 -15.25 7.92
N HIS A 32 0.74 -14.92 7.75
CA HIS A 32 -0.27 -15.89 7.33
C HIS A 32 -1.02 -15.51 6.06
N ARG A 33 -0.97 -14.25 5.62
CA ARG A 33 -1.83 -13.70 4.56
C ARG A 33 -1.07 -12.75 3.62
N ARG A 34 0.09 -13.20 3.16
CA ARG A 34 0.84 -12.50 2.10
C ARG A 34 0.19 -12.77 0.75
N ALA A 35 0.15 -11.74 -0.09
CA ALA A 35 -0.40 -11.78 -1.42
C ALA A 35 0.54 -11.10 -2.43
N LEU A 36 0.31 -11.39 -3.71
CA LEU A 36 0.83 -10.59 -4.82
C LEU A 36 -0.33 -9.81 -5.44
N VAL A 37 -0.17 -8.50 -5.59
CA VAL A 37 -1.16 -7.62 -6.23
C VAL A 37 -0.66 -7.27 -7.64
N PRO A 38 -1.20 -7.88 -8.71
CA PRO A 38 -0.79 -7.56 -10.06
C PRO A 38 -1.39 -6.24 -10.53
N ALA A 39 -0.59 -5.43 -11.23
CA ALA A 39 -1.03 -4.19 -11.87
C ALA A 39 -0.30 -3.97 -13.19
N SER A 40 -0.89 -3.18 -14.10
CA SER A 40 -0.22 -2.73 -15.33
C SER A 40 0.86 -1.66 -15.07
N GLY A 41 0.81 -1.02 -13.89
CA GLY A 41 1.69 0.06 -13.45
C GLY A 41 1.05 0.80 -12.26
N PHE A 42 1.66 1.88 -11.82
CA PHE A 42 1.17 2.73 -10.73
C PHE A 42 1.43 4.20 -11.04
N TYR A 43 0.72 5.08 -10.35
CA TYR A 43 0.88 6.52 -10.48
C TYR A 43 1.61 7.08 -9.27
N GLU A 44 2.55 8.00 -9.52
CA GLU A 44 3.16 8.82 -8.48
C GLU A 44 3.15 10.29 -8.88
N TRP A 45 3.07 11.17 -7.89
CA TRP A 45 3.01 12.61 -8.12
C TRP A 45 4.31 13.27 -7.72
N GLN A 46 5.01 13.83 -8.70
CA GLN A 46 6.14 14.71 -8.42
C GLN A 46 5.62 16.07 -7.95
N GLN A 47 5.94 16.43 -6.71
CA GLN A 47 5.61 17.74 -6.17
C GLN A 47 6.56 18.79 -6.75
N SER A 48 6.14 19.48 -7.81
CA SER A 48 6.93 20.50 -8.48
C SER A 48 6.48 21.91 -8.07
N GLY A 49 6.64 22.31 -6.81
CA GLY A 49 6.48 23.68 -6.28
C GLY A 49 5.17 24.45 -6.55
N SER A 50 4.24 23.88 -7.31
CA SER A 50 2.95 24.42 -7.71
C SER A 50 1.84 23.65 -7.02
N ALA A 51 0.66 24.24 -6.91
CA ALA A 51 -0.46 23.67 -6.16
C ALA A 51 -0.97 22.31 -6.70
N LYS A 52 -0.54 21.88 -7.89
CA LYS A 52 -0.86 20.57 -8.46
C LYS A 52 0.43 19.86 -8.88
N GLY A 53 0.76 18.75 -8.21
CA GLY A 53 1.88 17.90 -8.60
C GLY A 53 1.69 17.28 -9.98
N GLN A 54 2.79 17.00 -10.68
CA GLN A 54 2.79 16.33 -11.98
C GLN A 54 2.63 14.81 -11.77
N PRO A 55 1.57 14.17 -12.31
CA PRO A 55 1.44 12.71 -12.26
C PRO A 55 2.42 12.04 -13.23
N TYR A 56 3.02 10.94 -12.78
CA TYR A 56 3.84 10.02 -13.56
C TYR A 56 3.21 8.63 -13.52
N TRP A 57 3.08 8.00 -14.69
CA TRP A 57 2.69 6.60 -14.78
C TRP A 57 3.94 5.71 -14.91
N ILE A 58 4.21 4.93 -13.87
CA ILE A 58 5.38 4.05 -13.76
C ILE A 58 4.98 2.62 -14.12
N ARG A 59 5.70 2.00 -15.06
CA ARG A 59 5.39 0.66 -15.58
C ARG A 59 6.61 -0.09 -16.13
N PRO A 60 6.52 -1.42 -16.33
CA PRO A 60 7.58 -2.19 -16.96
C PRO A 60 7.89 -1.71 -18.40
N ARG A 61 9.17 -1.48 -18.70
CA ARG A 61 9.63 -0.94 -19.99
C ARG A 61 9.23 -1.81 -21.18
N ARG A 62 9.26 -3.13 -21.02
CA ARG A 62 8.95 -4.11 -22.08
C ARG A 62 7.49 -4.59 -22.07
N GLY A 63 6.61 -3.92 -21.32
CA GLY A 63 5.25 -4.42 -21.05
C GLY A 63 5.25 -5.53 -20.00
N GLY A 64 4.05 -6.03 -19.66
CA GLY A 64 3.84 -7.00 -18.58
C GLY A 64 3.18 -6.38 -17.35
N VAL A 65 3.24 -7.09 -16.22
CA VAL A 65 2.65 -6.67 -14.95
C VAL A 65 3.71 -6.35 -13.91
N VAL A 66 3.43 -5.37 -13.06
CA VAL A 66 4.08 -5.22 -11.76
C VAL A 66 3.35 -6.11 -10.78
N ALA A 67 4.08 -6.90 -9.99
CA ALA A 67 3.50 -7.69 -8.91
C ALA A 67 3.95 -7.07 -7.58
N PHE A 68 3.05 -6.31 -6.94
CA PHE A 68 3.35 -5.72 -5.64
C PHE A 68 3.25 -6.76 -4.54
N ALA A 69 4.14 -6.68 -3.56
CA ALA A 69 3.97 -7.42 -2.32
C ALA A 69 2.77 -6.81 -1.57
N GLY A 70 1.81 -7.64 -1.20
CA GLY A 70 0.59 -7.21 -0.52
C GLY A 70 0.30 -8.03 0.72
N LEU A 71 -0.55 -7.47 1.57
CA LEU A 71 -1.14 -8.13 2.73
C LEU A 71 -2.64 -8.09 2.58
N ILE A 72 -3.31 -9.18 2.94
CA ILE A 72 -4.76 -9.25 3.03
C ILE A 72 -5.15 -9.63 4.46
N GLU A 73 -6.26 -9.09 4.97
CA GLU A 73 -6.81 -9.48 6.27
C GLU A 73 -8.31 -9.22 6.28
N THR A 74 -9.06 -10.12 6.88
CA THR A 74 -10.49 -9.94 7.09
C THR A 74 -10.68 -9.18 8.40
N TYR A 75 -11.29 -8.00 8.30
CA TYR A 75 -11.71 -7.23 9.45
C TYR A 75 -13.13 -7.62 9.84
N SER A 76 -13.32 -8.12 11.05
CA SER A 76 -14.65 -8.39 11.61
C SER A 76 -15.09 -7.21 12.47
N GLU A 77 -16.21 -6.59 12.09
CA GLU A 77 -16.85 -5.52 12.85
C GLU A 77 -17.57 -6.08 14.09
N PRO A 78 -17.73 -5.29 15.17
CA PRO A 78 -18.47 -5.71 16.37
C PRO A 78 -19.91 -6.16 16.09
N GLY A 79 -20.52 -5.67 15.00
CA GLY A 79 -21.85 -6.06 14.55
C GLY A 79 -21.92 -7.40 13.78
N GLY A 80 -20.81 -8.10 13.62
CA GLY A 80 -20.72 -9.39 12.92
C GLY A 80 -20.53 -9.28 11.40
N SER A 81 -20.49 -8.07 10.85
CA SER A 81 -20.09 -7.85 9.45
C SER A 81 -18.61 -8.14 9.27
N GLU A 82 -18.23 -8.70 8.13
CA GLU A 82 -16.84 -8.90 7.75
C GLU A 82 -16.49 -8.09 6.51
N MET A 83 -15.27 -7.56 6.48
CA MET A 83 -14.73 -6.82 5.36
C MET A 83 -13.33 -7.33 5.05
N ASP A 84 -13.13 -7.82 3.83
CA ASP A 84 -11.78 -8.13 3.35
C ASP A 84 -11.04 -6.83 3.05
N THR A 85 -9.88 -6.70 3.68
CA THR A 85 -9.01 -5.54 3.57
C THR A 85 -7.67 -5.94 2.99
N GLY A 86 -6.95 -4.96 2.44
CA GLY A 86 -5.59 -5.19 1.97
C GLY A 86 -4.73 -3.94 1.99
N ALA A 87 -3.42 -4.17 2.02
CA ALA A 87 -2.41 -3.14 1.97
C ALA A 87 -1.27 -3.55 1.03
N ILE A 88 -0.76 -2.60 0.24
CA ILE A 88 0.47 -2.77 -0.53
C ILE A 88 1.67 -2.49 0.37
N ILE A 89 2.68 -3.35 0.31
CA ILE A 89 3.94 -3.12 1.01
C ILE A 89 4.77 -2.12 0.21
N THR A 90 5.14 -1.00 0.82
CA THR A 90 5.98 0.03 0.21
C THR A 90 7.38 0.01 0.79
N THR A 91 8.36 0.43 0.02
CA THR A 91 9.77 0.51 0.40
C THR A 91 10.35 1.88 0.04
N GLU A 92 11.58 2.15 0.44
CA GLU A 92 12.33 3.31 -0.03
C GLU A 92 12.38 3.33 -1.57
N ALA A 93 12.22 4.51 -2.17
CA ALA A 93 12.28 4.65 -3.61
C ALA A 93 13.65 4.22 -4.15
N SER A 94 13.63 3.46 -5.25
CA SER A 94 14.86 3.19 -6.00
C SER A 94 15.43 4.48 -6.61
N ALA A 95 16.71 4.47 -7.00
CA ALA A 95 17.35 5.61 -7.66
C ALA A 95 16.58 6.10 -8.91
N GLY A 96 15.87 5.21 -9.59
CA GLY A 96 15.05 5.56 -10.75
C GLY A 96 13.73 6.26 -10.42
N ILE A 97 13.25 6.22 -9.18
CA ILE A 97 11.97 6.78 -8.74
C ILE A 97 12.16 7.92 -7.72
N ALA A 98 13.29 7.98 -7.02
CA ALA A 98 13.57 8.94 -5.95
C ALA A 98 13.42 10.42 -6.35
N HIS A 99 13.54 10.73 -7.65
CA HIS A 99 13.33 12.09 -8.17
C HIS A 99 11.84 12.47 -8.34
N ILE A 100 10.94 11.49 -8.29
CA ILE A 100 9.48 11.63 -8.38
C ILE A 100 8.88 11.60 -6.98
N HIS A 101 9.23 10.59 -6.18
CA HIS A 101 8.68 10.34 -4.84
C HIS A 101 9.69 9.60 -3.97
N ASP A 102 9.62 9.73 -2.64
CA ASP A 102 10.56 9.14 -1.68
C ASP A 102 10.30 7.66 -1.38
N ARG A 103 9.12 7.16 -1.75
CA ARG A 103 8.68 5.78 -1.59
C ARG A 103 8.21 5.18 -2.91
N MET A 104 8.25 3.86 -3.00
CA MET A 104 7.68 3.05 -4.08
C MET A 104 7.00 1.78 -3.56
#